data_AF-A0A2A9HGW7-F1
#
_entry.id   AF-A0A2A9HGW7-F1
#
_cell.length_a   1.000
_cell.length_b   1.000
_cell.length_c   1.000
_cell.angle_alpha   90.00
_cell.angle_beta   90.00
_cell.angle_gamma   90.00
#
_symmetry.space_group_name_H-M   'P 1'
#
loop_
_entity.id
_entity.type
_entity.pdbx_description
1 polymer ?
#
loop_
_entity_poly.entity_id
_entity_poly.type
_entity_poly.pdbx_seq_one_letter_code
_entity_poly.pdbx_strand_id
1 'polypeptide(L)' 'MDTPIGPGPTGMNLNNIRVCARCGLRYDWRKSPSGMKMTYCSSLCEKADLGFTVEALIRWEREPTEKEPVAPAGE' A
#
# COMPACT_ATOMS: atom_id res chain seq x y z
N MET A 1 9.00 -39.92 8.19
CA MET A 1 8.61 -39.10 9.36
C MET A 1 9.06 -37.70 9.04
N ASP A 2 8.14 -36.86 8.57
CA ASP A 2 8.41 -35.47 8.20
C ASP A 2 8.60 -34.64 9.46
N THR A 3 9.83 -34.25 9.77
CA THR A 3 10.13 -33.33 10.87
C THR A 3 9.62 -31.95 10.46
N PRO A 4 8.74 -31.30 11.24
CA PRO A 4 8.31 -29.94 10.93
C PRO A 4 9.51 -28.99 11.06
N ILE A 5 10.05 -28.55 9.91
CA ILE A 5 11.05 -27.49 9.83
C ILE A 5 10.32 -26.18 10.16
N GLY A 6 10.34 -25.78 11.43
CA GLY A 6 9.86 -24.47 11.85
C GLY A 6 9.69 -24.36 13.36
N PRO A 7 9.89 -23.16 13.95
CA PRO A 7 9.46 -22.92 15.32
C PRO A 7 7.95 -23.17 15.35
N GLY A 8 7.50 -24.05 16.23
CA GLY A 8 6.09 -24.42 16.34
C GLY A 8 5.15 -23.21 16.55
N PRO A 9 3.82 -23.44 16.62
CA PRO A 9 2.80 -22.39 16.65
C PRO A 9 2.91 -21.41 17.85
N THR A 10 3.76 -21.70 18.83
CA THR A 10 3.93 -20.97 20.10
C THR A 10 4.73 -19.66 20.02
N GLY A 11 5.22 -19.24 18.85
CA GLY A 11 6.09 -18.06 18.72
C GLY A 11 5.63 -16.94 17.78
N MET A 12 4.56 -17.12 17.01
CA MET A 12 4.16 -16.13 15.99
C MET A 12 3.17 -15.12 16.57
N ASN A 13 3.64 -13.91 16.89
CA ASN A 13 2.78 -12.80 17.30
C ASN A 13 1.87 -12.37 16.12
N LEU A 14 0.66 -12.94 16.05
CA LEU A 14 -0.29 -12.75 14.95
C LEU A 14 -1.01 -11.41 14.98
N ASN A 15 -0.79 -10.56 16.00
CA ASN A 15 -1.45 -9.25 16.12
C ASN A 15 -1.14 -8.32 14.95
N ASN A 16 0.02 -8.49 14.31
CA ASN A 16 0.42 -7.70 13.15
C ASN A 16 0.07 -8.36 11.81
N ILE A 17 -0.55 -9.54 11.83
CA ILE A 17 -0.90 -10.27 10.62
C ILE A 17 -2.31 -9.86 10.17
N ARG A 18 -2.42 -9.37 8.94
CA ARG A 18 -3.67 -8.99 8.26
C ARG A 18 -3.87 -9.86 7.03
N VAL A 19 -5.08 -9.82 6.45
CA VAL A 19 -5.41 -10.48 5.19
C VAL A 19 -5.57 -9.39 4.13
N CYS A 20 -4.88 -9.55 3.00
CA CYS A 20 -4.94 -8.59 1.90
C CYS A 20 -6.33 -8.61 1.27
N ALA A 21 -6.97 -7.44 1.15
CA ALA A 21 -8.32 -7.32 0.58
C ALA A 21 -8.42 -7.81 -0.87
N ARG A 22 -7.31 -7.78 -1.62
CA ARG A 22 -7.28 -8.15 -3.04
C ARG A 22 -6.87 -9.61 -3.30
N CYS A 23 -5.75 -10.06 -2.73
CA CYS A 23 -5.21 -11.40 -3.02
C CYS A 23 -5.45 -12.43 -1.91
N GLY A 24 -6.03 -12.04 -0.76
CA GLY A 24 -6.33 -12.95 0.34
C GLY A 24 -5.11 -13.47 1.11
N LEU A 25 -3.88 -13.06 0.77
CA LEU A 25 -2.68 -13.50 1.47
C LEU A 25 -2.61 -12.90 2.89
N ARG A 26 -2.14 -13.72 3.84
CA ARG A 26 -1.76 -13.24 5.17
C ARG A 26 -0.42 -12.53 5.10
N TYR A 27 -0.32 -11.35 5.69
CA TYR A 27 0.88 -10.53 5.63
C TYR A 27 1.05 -9.70 6.92
N ASP A 28 2.30 -9.35 7.25
CA ASP A 28 2.60 -8.43 8.35
C ASP A 28 2.40 -6.98 7.89
N TRP A 29 1.41 -6.28 8.47
CA TRP A 29 1.08 -4.91 8.06
C TRP A 29 2.23 -3.93 8.30
N ARG A 30 3.15 -4.22 9.23
CA ARG A 30 4.31 -3.37 9.52
C ARG A 30 5.35 -3.40 8.40
N LYS A 31 5.33 -4.45 7.57
CA LYS A 31 6.26 -4.67 6.45
C LYS A 31 5.63 -4.38 5.09
N SER A 32 4.34 -4.07 5.04
CA SER A 32 3.67 -3.79 3.77
C SER A 32 4.15 -2.44 3.19
N PRO A 33 4.58 -2.40 1.91
CA PRO A 33 4.94 -1.16 1.22
C PRO A 33 3.72 -0.39 0.67
N SER A 34 2.50 -0.83 0.98
CA SER A 34 1.26 -0.14 0.62
C SER A 34 1.07 1.12 1.48
N GLY A 35 0.55 2.20 0.88
CA GLY A 35 0.10 3.37 1.64
C GLY A 35 -1.07 3.01 2.57
N MET A 36 -1.92 2.08 2.14
CA MET A 36 -2.95 1.42 2.96
C MET A 36 -2.47 0.07 3.52
N LYS A 37 -1.36 0.08 4.25
CA LYS A 37 -0.70 -1.13 4.80
C LYS A 37 -1.58 -2.05 5.66
N MET A 38 -2.69 -1.56 6.20
CA MET A 38 -3.65 -2.38 6.96
C MET A 38 -4.69 -3.10 6.08
N THR A 39 -4.72 -2.79 4.78
CA THR A 39 -5.68 -3.28 3.80
C THR A 39 -5.00 -4.12 2.71
N TYR A 40 -3.83 -3.70 2.23
CA TYR A 40 -3.10 -4.39 1.16
C TYR A 40 -1.71 -4.84 1.59
N CYS A 41 -1.28 -5.99 1.06
CA CYS A 41 0.06 -6.54 1.31
C CYS A 41 1.18 -5.84 0.52
N SER A 42 0.85 -5.10 -0.54
CA SER A 42 1.81 -4.40 -1.38
C SER A 42 1.16 -3.23 -2.13
N SER A 43 1.99 -2.29 -2.60
CA SER A 43 1.55 -1.17 -3.44
C SER A 43 1.00 -1.65 -4.79
N LEU A 44 1.39 -2.84 -5.28
CA LEU A 44 0.80 -3.47 -6.48
C LEU A 44 -0.65 -3.89 -6.24
N CYS A 45 -0.92 -4.50 -5.08
CA CYS A 45 -2.28 -4.88 -4.69
C CYS A 45 -3.16 -3.65 -4.54
N GLU A 46 -2.67 -2.61 -3.86
CA GLU A 46 -3.34 -1.31 -3.72
C GLU A 46 -3.64 -0.70 -5.09
N LYS A 47 -2.61 -0.55 -5.94
CA LYS A 47 -2.74 0.13 -7.25
C LYS A 47 -3.78 -0.51 -8.15
N ALA A 48 -3.87 -1.83 -8.21
CA ALA A 48 -4.85 -2.45 -9.09
C ALA A 48 -6.16 -2.87 -8.39
N ASP A 49 -6.37 -2.47 -7.13
CA ASP A 49 -7.71 -2.38 -6.54
C ASP A 49 -8.29 -0.96 -6.69
N LEU A 50 -7.48 0.07 -6.39
CA LEU A 50 -7.92 1.48 -6.40
C LEU A 50 -7.66 2.21 -7.73
N GLY A 51 -6.79 1.68 -8.59
CA GLY A 51 -6.28 2.34 -9.80
C GLY A 51 -5.02 3.21 -9.56
N PHE A 52 -4.73 3.57 -8.30
CA PHE A 52 -3.60 4.42 -7.91
C PHE A 52 -3.03 3.99 -6.56
N THR A 53 -1.89 4.57 -6.16
CA THR A 53 -1.37 4.45 -4.79
C THR A 53 -1.56 5.74 -4.01
N VAL A 54 -1.84 5.65 -2.71
CA VAL A 54 -2.02 6.82 -1.84
C VAL A 54 -0.74 7.67 -1.82
N GLU A 55 0.42 7.04 -1.85
CA GLU A 55 1.70 7.77 -1.91
C GLU A 55 1.84 8.60 -3.19
N ALA A 56 1.34 8.11 -4.33
CA ALA A 56 1.34 8.88 -5.57
C ALA A 56 0.41 10.11 -5.48
N LEU A 57 -0.75 9.97 -4.82
CA LEU A 57 -1.69 11.08 -4.63
C LEU A 57 -1.10 12.17 -3.73
N ILE A 58 -0.44 11.79 -2.63
CA ILE A 58 0.24 12.72 -1.72
C ILE A 58 1.39 13.45 -2.43
N ARG A 59 2.15 12.76 -3.29
CA ARG A 59 3.21 13.40 -4.09
C ARG A 59 2.64 14.40 -5.08
N TRP A 60 1.53 14.06 -5.73
CA TRP A 60 0.85 14.95 -6.68
C TRP A 60 0.35 16.23 -6.01
N GLU A 61 -0.20 16.15 -4.80
CA GLU A 61 -0.66 17.32 -4.03
C GLU A 61 0.51 18.23 -3.59
N ARG A 62 1.69 17.66 -3.35
CA ARG A 62 2.88 18.40 -2.89
C ARG A 62 3.64 19.11 -4.00
N GLU A 63 3.46 18.69 -5.25
CA GLU A 63 4.04 19.40 -6.38
C GLU A 63 3.15 20.62 -6.65
N PRO A 64 3.62 21.86 -6.39
CA PRO A 64 2.83 23.03 -6.74
C PRO A 64 2.53 22.93 -8.24
N THR A 65 1.27 23.12 -8.60
CA THR A 65 0.85 23.21 -9.99
C THR A 65 1.47 24.45 -10.62
N GLU A 66 2.74 24.35 -11.00
CA GLU A 66 3.43 25.33 -11.82
C GLU A 66 3.17 24.93 -13.27
N LYS A 67 1.97 25.26 -13.75
CA LYS A 67 1.66 25.34 -15.18
C LYS A 67 0.94 26.66 -15.43
N GLU A 68 1.75 27.71 -15.46
CA GLU A 68 1.63 29.00 -16.17
C GLU A 68 0.32 29.82 -16.21
N PRO A 69 0.45 31.16 -16.30
CA PRO A 69 -0.59 32.12 -16.00
C PRO A 69 -1.63 32.20 -17.13
N VAL A 70 -2.90 32.35 -16.73
CA VAL A 70 -3.95 32.85 -17.61
C VAL A 70 -3.57 34.28 -18.02
N ALA A 71 -3.06 34.44 -19.24
CA ALA A 71 -2.91 35.75 -19.86
C ALA A 71 -4.32 36.38 -20.02
N PRO A 72 -4.54 37.64 -19.62
CA PRO A 72 -5.82 38.29 -19.84
C PRO A 72 -6.00 38.50 -21.35
N ALA A 73 -7.05 37.91 -21.91
CA ALA A 73 -7.53 38.26 -23.24
C ALA A 73 -8.02 39.71 -23.21
N GLY A 74 -7.28 40.60 -23.86
CA GLY A 74 -7.73 41.94 -24.21
C GLY A 74 -7.52 42.16 -25.69
N GLU A 75 -8.62 42.40 -26.41
CA GLU A 75 -8.79 43.37 -27.50
C GLU A 75 -10.30 43.66 -27.63
#